data_AF-M6KHJ0-F1
#
_entry.id   AF-M6KHJ0-F1
#
_cell.length_a   1.000
_cell.length_b   1.000
_cell.length_c   1.000
_cell.angle_alpha   90.00
_cell.angle_beta   90.00
_cell.angle_gamma   90.00
#
_symmetry.space_group_name_H-M   'P 1'
#
loop_
_entity.id
_entity.type
_entity.pdbx_description
1 polymer ?
#
loop_
_entity_poly.entity_id
_entity_poly.type
_entity_poly.pdbx_seq_one_letter_code
_entity_poly.pdbx_strand_id
1 'polypeptide(L)'
;MLAHIRPNQLFCTDKDREQSLRTLGMMLELSEKCYVFGKYFFIDAFDSEEYPFLLRKGFDLMGIGMDSENVGSILKGYIISGSYEGKELLDRIVIFEGIETIQKELPISVFLERVASYFGESYQKNFWDFVNQKRKEIDTILLNDFYAEFYNSKPQIDSDILLSRAFHSLSYNELKDLLRQVSLPDLAEALKSVREKLVIQVLGFLDRESSRWLMKELMRSDDSHDSSEKIKEAQLKILGIVASKKELNREF
;
A
#
# COMPACT_ATOMS: atom_id res chain seq x y z
N MET A 1 -11.05 19.81 12.89
CA MET A 1 -10.07 19.48 13.95
C MET A 1 -9.41 20.74 14.49
N LEU A 2 -8.81 21.58 13.64
CA LEU A 2 -8.13 22.82 14.04
C LEU A 2 -9.00 23.81 14.85
N ALA A 3 -10.31 23.88 14.59
CA ALA A 3 -11.22 24.76 15.35
C ALA A 3 -11.36 24.42 16.84
N HIS A 4 -10.92 23.23 17.27
CA HIS A 4 -11.02 22.76 18.66
C HIS A 4 -9.66 22.55 19.33
N ILE A 5 -8.56 22.74 18.60
CA ILE A 5 -7.20 22.70 19.17
C ILE A 5 -6.85 24.12 19.61
N ARG A 6 -6.52 24.31 20.89
CA ARG A 6 -6.10 25.63 21.38
C ARG A 6 -4.76 26.01 20.75
N PRO A 7 -4.50 27.31 20.47
CA PRO A 7 -3.32 27.76 19.74
C PRO A 7 -1.97 27.24 20.30
N ASN A 8 -1.89 27.02 21.61
CA ASN A 8 -0.64 26.62 22.29
C ASN A 8 -0.47 25.09 22.40
N GLN A 9 -1.50 24.29 22.11
CA GLN A 9 -1.42 22.83 22.30
C GLN A 9 -0.53 22.15 21.25
N LEU A 10 -0.37 22.75 20.07
CA LEU A 10 0.47 22.26 18.96
C LEU A 10 1.91 22.81 19.01
N PHE A 11 2.32 23.40 20.12
CA PHE A 11 3.69 23.88 20.27
C PHE A 11 4.65 22.68 20.44
N CYS A 12 5.17 22.19 19.31
CA CYS A 12 6.15 21.09 19.27
C CYS A 12 7.57 21.64 19.14
N THR A 13 8.49 21.10 19.93
CA THR A 13 9.93 21.29 19.72
C THR A 13 10.41 20.36 18.60
N ASP A 14 11.59 20.63 18.02
CA ASP A 14 12.17 19.71 17.02
C ASP A 14 12.45 18.33 17.61
N LYS A 15 12.74 18.24 18.91
CA LYS A 15 12.88 16.97 19.62
C LYS A 15 11.56 16.20 19.66
N ASP A 16 10.44 16.88 19.88
CA ASP A 16 9.11 16.24 19.85
C ASP A 16 8.80 15.70 18.47
N ARG A 17 9.06 16.49 17.43
CA ARG A 17 8.89 16.09 16.02
C ARG A 17 9.72 14.85 15.69
N GLU A 18 11.00 14.86 16.05
CA GLU A 18 11.92 13.74 15.84
C GLU A 18 11.42 12.46 16.51
N GLN A 19 10.90 12.56 17.73
CA GLN A 19 10.34 11.40 18.42
C GLN A 19 9.03 10.91 17.77
N SER A 20 8.20 11.82 17.25
CA SER A 20 6.96 11.49 16.54
C SER A 20 7.17 10.87 15.16
N LEU A 21 8.39 10.96 14.58
CA LEU A 21 8.72 10.23 13.35
C LEU A 21 8.57 8.70 13.52
N ARG A 22 8.74 8.17 14.73
CA ARG A 22 8.48 6.74 15.01
C ARG A 22 7.00 6.38 14.79
N THR A 23 6.09 7.21 15.29
CA THR A 23 4.65 7.06 15.11
C THR A 23 4.28 7.20 13.63
N LEU A 24 4.89 8.15 12.92
CA LEU A 24 4.73 8.31 11.47
C LEU A 24 5.18 7.07 10.71
N GLY A 25 6.35 6.52 11.04
CA GLY A 25 6.89 5.34 10.39
C GLY A 25 5.99 4.11 10.56
N MET A 26 5.44 3.92 11.77
CA MET A 26 4.44 2.88 12.05
C MET A 26 3.18 3.09 11.22
N MET A 27 2.57 4.28 11.27
CA MET A 27 1.32 4.54 10.53
C MET A 27 1.49 4.49 9.01
N LEU A 28 2.66 4.90 8.50
CA LEU A 28 2.99 4.79 7.09
C LEU A 28 3.05 3.32 6.67
N GLU A 29 3.77 2.48 7.40
CA GLU A 29 3.84 1.04 7.13
C GLU A 29 2.45 0.40 7.17
N LEU A 30 1.65 0.70 8.18
CA LEU A 30 0.28 0.19 8.30
C LEU A 30 -0.62 0.63 7.15
N SER A 31 -0.54 1.89 6.75
CA SER A 31 -1.36 2.42 5.64
C SER A 31 -1.04 1.73 4.32
N GLU A 32 0.24 1.47 4.07
CA GLU A 32 0.73 0.78 2.87
C GLU A 32 0.32 -0.70 2.86
N LYS A 33 0.46 -1.37 4.00
CA LYS A 33 -0.01 -2.75 4.16
C LYS A 33 -1.52 -2.86 3.98
N CYS A 34 -2.29 -1.99 4.62
CA CYS A 34 -3.75 -1.99 4.47
C CYS A 34 -4.20 -1.65 3.04
N TYR A 35 -3.44 -0.83 2.31
CA TYR A 35 -3.71 -0.58 0.90
C TYR A 35 -3.58 -1.84 0.05
N VAL A 36 -2.54 -2.65 0.27
CA VAL A 36 -2.28 -3.90 -0.48
C VAL A 36 -3.18 -5.04 -0.03
N PHE A 37 -3.25 -5.33 1.26
CA PHE A 37 -3.94 -6.51 1.79
C PHE A 37 -5.42 -6.26 2.12
N GLY A 38 -5.84 -4.99 2.09
CA GLY A 38 -7.16 -4.56 2.53
C GLY A 38 -7.19 -4.15 4.00
N LYS A 39 -8.04 -3.16 4.31
CA LYS A 39 -8.17 -2.57 5.66
C LYS A 39 -8.61 -3.53 6.76
N TYR A 40 -9.21 -4.66 6.38
CA TYR A 40 -9.69 -5.67 7.31
C TYR A 40 -8.66 -6.76 7.63
N PHE A 41 -7.57 -6.81 6.87
CA PHE A 41 -6.53 -7.82 7.05
C PHE A 41 -5.87 -7.77 8.43
N PHE A 42 -5.81 -6.59 9.05
CA PHE A 42 -5.13 -6.36 10.32
C PHE A 42 -6.07 -6.01 11.49
N ILE A 43 -7.38 -6.27 11.40
CA ILE A 43 -8.32 -5.91 12.50
C ILE A 43 -7.87 -6.51 13.83
N ASP A 44 -7.53 -7.80 13.83
CA ASP A 44 -7.19 -8.54 15.05
C ASP A 44 -5.71 -8.40 15.46
N ALA A 45 -4.92 -7.62 14.70
CA ALA A 45 -3.48 -7.48 14.94
C ALA A 45 -3.14 -6.56 16.13
N PHE A 46 -4.12 -5.77 16.61
CA PHE A 46 -3.86 -4.66 17.54
C PHE A 46 -4.46 -4.83 18.95
N ASP A 47 -4.73 -6.07 19.36
CA ASP A 47 -5.37 -6.36 20.66
C ASP A 47 -4.45 -6.14 21.88
N SER A 48 -3.14 -5.97 21.67
CA SER A 48 -2.14 -5.80 22.73
C SER A 48 -2.08 -4.36 23.27
N GLU A 49 -1.88 -4.20 24.59
CA GLU A 49 -1.63 -2.88 25.21
C GLU A 49 -0.34 -2.18 24.76
N GLU A 50 0.52 -2.88 24.03
CA GLU A 50 1.73 -2.32 23.43
C GLU A 50 1.42 -1.26 22.35
N TYR A 51 0.22 -1.28 21.77
CA TYR A 51 -0.20 -0.33 20.74
C TYR A 51 -0.90 0.91 21.33
N PRO A 52 -0.67 2.11 20.76
CA PRO A 52 -1.34 3.33 21.21
C PRO A 52 -2.86 3.17 21.25
N PHE A 53 -3.49 3.64 22.34
CA PHE A 53 -4.94 3.55 22.53
C PHE A 53 -5.75 3.98 21.31
N LEU A 54 -5.38 5.12 20.70
CA LEU A 54 -6.10 5.67 19.56
C LEU A 54 -6.02 4.77 18.31
N LEU A 55 -4.89 4.08 18.12
CA LEU A 55 -4.69 3.13 17.03
C LEU A 55 -5.60 1.92 17.21
N ARG A 56 -5.53 1.30 18.39
CA ARG A 56 -6.39 0.15 18.77
C ARG A 56 -7.85 0.50 18.58
N LYS A 57 -8.27 1.64 19.14
CA LYS A 57 -9.65 2.08 19.05
C LYS A 57 -10.09 2.32 17.61
N GLY A 58 -9.20 2.83 16.75
CA GLY A 58 -9.47 2.99 15.32
C GLY A 58 -9.75 1.64 14.65
N PHE A 59 -8.91 0.64 14.87
CA PHE A 59 -9.11 -0.71 14.32
C PHE A 59 -10.31 -1.44 14.91
N ASP A 60 -10.59 -1.31 16.21
CA ASP A 60 -11.79 -1.86 16.85
C ASP A 60 -13.07 -1.36 16.15
N LEU A 61 -13.15 -0.04 15.92
CA LEU A 61 -14.33 0.59 15.31
C LEU A 61 -14.46 0.20 13.83
N MET A 62 -13.34 0.12 13.10
CA MET A 62 -13.35 -0.40 11.72
C MET A 62 -13.75 -1.87 11.68
N GLY A 63 -13.31 -2.67 12.64
CA GLY A 63 -13.58 -4.11 12.76
C GLY A 63 -15.05 -4.44 12.92
N ILE A 64 -15.79 -3.61 13.68
CA ILE A 64 -17.26 -3.73 13.80
C ILE A 64 -18.02 -3.15 12.60
N GLY A 65 -17.33 -2.73 11.53
CA GLY A 65 -17.93 -2.24 10.29
C GLY A 65 -18.45 -0.80 10.36
N MET A 66 -17.97 0.02 11.29
CA MET A 66 -18.39 1.42 11.41
C MET A 66 -17.91 2.26 10.20
N ASP A 67 -18.75 3.17 9.73
CA ASP A 67 -18.42 4.05 8.60
C ASP A 67 -17.38 5.12 8.98
N SER A 68 -16.78 5.73 7.94
CA SER A 68 -15.67 6.66 8.12
C SER A 68 -16.01 7.97 8.82
N GLU A 69 -17.26 8.42 8.73
CA GLU A 69 -17.66 9.65 9.40
C GLU A 69 -17.78 9.42 10.91
N ASN A 70 -18.39 8.31 11.31
CA ASN A 70 -18.54 7.94 12.71
C ASN A 70 -17.20 7.60 13.38
N VAL A 71 -16.35 6.78 12.75
CA VAL A 71 -15.00 6.49 13.29
C VAL A 71 -14.21 7.79 13.46
N GLY A 72 -14.16 8.62 12.41
CA GLY A 72 -13.45 9.88 12.45
C GLY A 72 -13.95 10.82 13.54
N SER A 73 -15.27 10.87 13.77
CA SER A 73 -15.88 11.72 14.81
C SER A 73 -15.57 11.23 16.22
N ILE A 74 -15.62 9.93 16.46
CA ILE A 74 -15.29 9.32 17.76
C ILE A 74 -13.80 9.54 18.10
N LEU A 75 -12.89 9.28 17.15
CA LEU A 75 -11.46 9.46 17.36
C LEU A 75 -11.11 10.93 17.63
N LYS A 76 -11.71 11.88 16.90
CA LYS A 76 -11.58 13.32 17.21
C LYS A 76 -12.07 13.65 18.61
N GLY A 77 -13.18 13.04 19.03
CA GLY A 77 -13.72 13.18 20.39
C GLY A 77 -12.66 12.86 21.44
N TYR A 78 -12.01 11.69 21.33
CA TYR A 78 -10.93 11.29 22.24
C TYR A 78 -9.75 12.27 22.26
N ILE A 79 -9.34 12.78 21.09
CA ILE A 79 -8.23 13.76 21.00
C ILE A 79 -8.60 15.07 21.71
N ILE A 80 -9.78 15.60 21.43
CA ILE A 80 -10.24 16.90 21.96
C ILE A 80 -10.47 16.81 23.47
N SER A 81 -11.11 15.74 23.96
CA SER A 81 -11.40 15.57 25.38
C SER A 81 -10.16 15.24 26.22
N GLY A 82 -9.11 14.69 25.61
CA GLY A 82 -7.94 14.19 26.33
C GLY A 82 -6.94 15.25 26.78
N SER A 83 -7.11 16.52 26.40
CA SER A 83 -6.25 17.65 26.80
C SER A 83 -4.75 17.44 26.50
N TYR A 84 -4.44 16.76 25.39
CA TYR A 84 -3.05 16.48 24.97
C TYR A 84 -2.34 17.72 24.43
N GLU A 85 -1.02 17.76 24.57
CA GLU A 85 -0.16 18.86 24.08
C GLU A 85 1.16 18.32 23.49
N GLY A 86 1.82 19.15 22.69
CA GLY A 86 3.16 18.88 22.14
C GLY A 86 3.22 17.55 21.39
N LYS A 87 4.25 16.74 21.69
CA LYS A 87 4.47 15.41 21.08
C LYS A 87 3.24 14.51 21.17
N GLU A 88 2.58 14.47 22.32
CA GLU A 88 1.46 13.55 22.54
C GLU A 88 0.26 13.87 21.66
N LEU A 89 0.02 15.15 21.41
CA LEU A 89 -1.01 15.59 20.48
C LEU A 89 -0.58 15.28 19.04
N LEU A 90 0.67 15.55 18.68
CA LEU A 90 1.21 15.25 17.35
C LEU A 90 1.10 13.76 17.00
N ASP A 91 1.49 12.86 17.90
CA ASP A 91 1.36 11.41 17.70
C ASP A 91 -0.09 10.99 17.44
N ARG A 92 -1.04 11.57 18.19
CA ARG A 92 -2.46 11.27 18.02
C ARG A 92 -3.01 11.80 16.71
N ILE A 93 -2.54 12.95 16.24
CA ILE A 93 -2.88 13.48 14.91
C ILE A 93 -2.34 12.56 13.81
N VAL A 94 -1.08 12.11 13.93
CA VAL A 94 -0.48 11.15 12.98
C VAL A 94 -1.29 9.86 12.91
N ILE A 95 -1.64 9.28 14.06
CA ILE A 95 -2.48 8.08 14.13
C ILE A 95 -3.85 8.33 13.52
N PHE A 96 -4.50 9.43 13.88
CA PHE A 96 -5.81 9.78 13.36
C PHE A 96 -5.82 9.91 11.82
N GLU A 97 -4.87 10.65 11.24
CA GLU A 97 -4.78 10.81 9.79
C GLU A 97 -4.45 9.49 9.09
N GLY A 98 -3.67 8.61 9.73
CA GLY A 98 -3.41 7.28 9.20
C GLY A 98 -4.66 6.39 9.20
N ILE A 99 -5.43 6.38 10.28
CA ILE A 99 -6.73 5.65 10.34
C ILE A 99 -7.71 6.19 9.30
N GLU A 100 -7.84 7.52 9.17
CA GLU A 100 -8.69 8.13 8.13
C GLU A 100 -8.27 7.70 6.72
N THR A 101 -6.97 7.66 6.47
CA THR A 101 -6.40 7.25 5.17
C THR A 101 -6.74 5.80 4.87
N ILE A 102 -6.55 4.90 5.84
CA ILE A 102 -6.89 3.47 5.70
C ILE A 102 -8.38 3.30 5.45
N GLN A 103 -9.22 3.93 6.27
CA GLN A 103 -10.66 3.69 6.24
C GLN A 103 -11.32 4.20 4.96
N LYS A 104 -10.86 5.35 4.46
CA LYS A 104 -11.35 6.01 3.24
C LYS A 104 -10.58 5.59 1.98
N GLU A 105 -9.59 4.70 2.12
CA GLU A 105 -8.71 4.26 1.03
C GLU A 105 -8.08 5.43 0.25
N LEU A 106 -7.61 6.45 0.98
CA LEU A 106 -7.00 7.61 0.37
C LEU A 106 -5.58 7.30 -0.13
N PRO A 107 -5.10 7.98 -1.17
CA PRO A 107 -3.70 7.89 -1.58
C PRO A 107 -2.75 8.25 -0.44
N ILE A 108 -1.64 7.52 -0.32
CA ILE A 108 -0.62 7.76 0.72
C ILE A 108 -0.04 9.18 0.64
N SER A 109 0.02 9.78 -0.55
CA SER A 109 0.42 11.18 -0.70
C SER A 109 -0.48 12.13 0.11
N VAL A 110 -1.79 11.86 0.18
CA VAL A 110 -2.73 12.67 0.97
C VAL A 110 -2.44 12.56 2.47
N PHE A 111 -2.17 11.34 2.95
CA PHE A 111 -1.76 11.11 4.34
C PHE A 111 -0.49 11.91 4.68
N LEU A 112 0.54 11.77 3.85
CA LEU A 112 1.84 12.39 4.07
C LEU A 112 1.75 13.91 4.09
N GLU A 113 1.05 14.52 3.14
CA GLU A 113 0.86 15.97 3.10
C GLU A 113 0.08 16.51 4.30
N ARG A 114 -0.98 15.79 4.72
CA ARG A 114 -1.74 16.16 5.91
C ARG A 114 -0.86 16.11 7.15
N VAL A 115 -0.11 15.03 7.36
CA VAL A 115 0.78 14.92 8.52
C VAL A 115 1.91 15.93 8.45
N ALA A 116 2.52 16.15 7.28
CA ALA A 116 3.59 17.13 7.10
C ALA A 116 3.16 18.55 7.53
N SER A 117 1.90 18.90 7.28
CA SER A 117 1.34 20.20 7.72
C SER A 117 1.37 20.40 9.24
N TYR A 118 1.33 19.33 10.04
CA TYR A 118 1.43 19.38 11.49
C TYR A 118 2.87 19.34 12.01
N PHE A 119 3.82 18.88 11.22
CA PHE A 119 5.25 18.98 11.54
C PHE A 119 5.80 20.40 11.28
N GLY A 120 5.12 21.18 10.43
CA GLY A 120 5.42 22.60 10.20
C GLY A 120 6.53 22.83 9.15
N GLU A 121 6.55 24.03 8.60
CA GLU A 121 7.41 24.41 7.47
C GLU A 121 8.90 24.23 7.76
N SER A 122 9.35 24.63 8.96
CA SER A 122 10.76 24.56 9.36
C SER A 122 11.32 23.13 9.44
N TYR A 123 10.46 22.12 9.56
CA TYR A 123 10.86 20.72 9.74
C TYR A 123 10.61 19.87 8.47
N GLN A 124 10.14 20.46 7.38
CA GLN A 124 9.78 19.75 6.14
C GLN A 124 10.91 18.88 5.58
N LYS A 125 12.15 19.38 5.59
CA LYS A 125 13.30 18.63 5.07
C LYS A 125 13.49 17.31 5.83
N ASN A 126 13.56 17.37 7.17
CA ASN A 126 13.75 16.20 8.01
C ASN A 126 12.59 15.21 7.88
N PHE A 127 11.36 15.73 7.78
CA PHE A 127 10.17 14.93 7.55
C PHE A 127 10.28 14.11 6.25
N TRP A 128 10.57 14.75 5.12
CA TRP A 128 10.64 14.07 3.83
C TRP A 128 11.87 13.17 3.68
N ASP A 129 13.01 13.55 4.26
CA ASP A 129 14.20 12.69 4.34
C ASP A 129 13.87 11.38 5.07
N PHE A 130 13.18 11.47 6.23
CA PHE A 130 12.71 10.31 6.97
C PHE A 130 11.72 9.46 6.16
N VAL A 131 10.69 10.08 5.58
CA VAL A 131 9.66 9.36 4.78
C VAL A 131 10.29 8.62 3.62
N ASN A 132 11.21 9.26 2.89
CA ASN A 132 11.88 8.64 1.74
C ASN A 132 12.72 7.43 2.16
N GLN A 133 13.41 7.52 3.31
CA GLN A 133 14.18 6.40 3.84
C GLN A 133 13.25 5.28 4.33
N LYS A 134 12.25 5.59 5.14
CA LYS A 134 11.31 4.62 5.70
C LYS A 134 10.51 3.90 4.60
N ARG A 135 10.14 4.58 3.51
CA ARG A 135 9.45 3.93 2.38
C ARG A 135 10.32 2.88 1.70
N LYS A 136 11.64 3.07 1.60
CA LYS A 136 12.54 2.03 1.05
C LYS A 136 12.58 0.78 1.94
N GLU A 137 12.54 0.97 3.26
CA GLU A 137 12.45 -0.14 4.22
C GLU A 137 11.11 -0.87 4.09
N ILE A 138 10.01 -0.11 4.01
CA ILE A 138 8.66 -0.65 3.82
C ILE A 138 8.56 -1.42 2.50
N ASP A 139 9.19 -0.95 1.41
CA ASP A 139 9.17 -1.66 0.12
C ASP A 139 9.68 -3.11 0.27
N THR A 140 10.70 -3.34 1.12
CA THR A 140 11.22 -4.69 1.38
C THR A 140 10.29 -5.50 2.28
N ILE A 141 9.75 -4.90 3.33
CA ILE A 141 8.81 -5.55 4.26
C ILE A 141 7.56 -6.00 3.51
N LEU A 142 6.95 -5.07 2.76
CA LEU A 142 5.71 -5.28 2.03
C LEU A 142 5.86 -6.36 0.96
N LEU A 143 7.02 -6.39 0.27
CA LEU A 143 7.31 -7.41 -0.71
C LEU A 143 7.40 -8.82 -0.07
N ASN A 144 8.06 -8.92 1.09
CA ASN A 144 8.17 -10.18 1.83
C ASN A 144 6.80 -10.65 2.36
N ASP A 145 6.03 -9.75 2.95
CA ASP A 145 4.68 -10.03 3.44
C ASP A 145 3.78 -10.47 2.27
N PHE A 146 3.86 -9.77 1.12
CA PHE A 146 3.13 -10.12 -0.09
C PHE A 146 3.48 -11.54 -0.56
N TYR A 147 4.76 -11.92 -0.54
CA TYR A 147 5.14 -13.29 -0.92
C TYR A 147 4.64 -14.34 0.03
N ALA A 148 4.70 -14.10 1.34
CA ALA A 148 4.18 -15.04 2.32
C ALA A 148 2.69 -15.30 2.07
N GLU A 149 1.91 -14.24 1.86
CA GLU A 149 0.47 -14.35 1.61
C GLU A 149 0.14 -14.90 0.21
N PHE A 150 0.85 -14.45 -0.83
CA PHE A 150 0.66 -14.90 -2.22
C PHE A 150 1.04 -16.37 -2.40
N TYR A 151 2.08 -16.85 -1.72
CA TYR A 151 2.47 -18.26 -1.75
C TYR A 151 1.41 -19.16 -1.09
N ASN A 152 0.87 -18.71 0.05
CA ASN A 152 -0.13 -19.45 0.79
C ASN A 152 -1.50 -19.45 0.08
N SER A 153 -1.78 -18.42 -0.73
CA SER A 153 -2.96 -18.35 -1.61
C SER A 153 -2.72 -19.13 -2.91
N LYS A 154 -2.75 -20.47 -2.80
CA LYS A 154 -2.72 -21.50 -3.88
C LYS A 154 -2.73 -20.99 -5.35
N PRO A 155 -1.65 -21.15 -6.12
CA PRO A 155 -1.73 -21.10 -7.59
C PRO A 155 -2.36 -22.39 -8.16
N GLN A 156 -3.34 -22.27 -9.06
CA GLN A 156 -3.78 -23.37 -9.92
C GLN A 156 -2.77 -23.59 -11.05
N ILE A 157 -1.97 -24.63 -10.87
CA ILE A 157 -0.89 -25.10 -11.75
C ILE A 157 -1.44 -25.50 -13.14
N ASP A 158 -0.64 -25.20 -14.18
CA ASP A 158 -0.74 -25.53 -15.63
C ASP A 158 -1.16 -24.43 -16.63
N SER A 159 -1.66 -23.26 -16.19
CA SER A 159 -2.03 -22.18 -17.14
C SER A 159 -0.88 -21.25 -17.55
N ASP A 160 0.22 -21.21 -16.79
CA ASP A 160 1.27 -20.18 -16.93
C ASP A 160 2.47 -20.58 -17.82
N ILE A 161 2.50 -21.80 -18.35
CA ILE A 161 3.66 -22.33 -19.08
C ILE A 161 3.99 -21.46 -20.29
N LEU A 162 2.98 -21.00 -21.02
CA LEU A 162 3.16 -20.17 -22.23
C LEU A 162 3.68 -18.78 -21.89
N LEU A 163 3.07 -18.10 -20.92
CA LEU A 163 3.49 -16.76 -20.49
C LEU A 163 4.90 -16.81 -19.89
N SER A 164 5.16 -17.79 -19.02
CA SER A 164 6.47 -18.04 -18.45
C SER A 164 7.53 -18.25 -19.53
N ARG A 165 7.27 -19.14 -20.50
CA ARG A 165 8.21 -19.42 -21.61
C ARG A 165 8.44 -18.18 -22.46
N ALA A 166 7.40 -17.40 -22.75
CA ALA A 166 7.51 -16.16 -23.50
C ALA A 166 8.43 -15.17 -22.78
N PHE A 167 8.24 -14.94 -21.49
CA PHE A 167 9.04 -13.99 -20.72
C PHE A 167 10.51 -14.45 -20.58
N HIS A 168 10.76 -15.75 -20.38
CA HIS A 168 12.11 -16.31 -20.36
C HIS A 168 12.84 -16.21 -21.71
N SER A 169 12.08 -16.08 -22.80
CA SER A 169 12.65 -15.95 -24.14
C SER A 169 12.99 -14.51 -24.54
N LEU A 170 12.73 -13.54 -23.66
CA LEU A 170 13.06 -12.13 -23.85
C LEU A 170 14.24 -11.76 -22.95
N SER A 171 15.13 -10.91 -23.45
CA SER A 171 16.14 -10.26 -22.62
C SER A 171 15.51 -9.29 -21.62
N TYR A 172 16.29 -8.89 -20.61
CA TYR A 172 15.84 -7.94 -19.57
C TYR A 172 15.26 -6.65 -20.17
N ASN A 173 15.90 -6.07 -21.19
CA ASN A 173 15.45 -4.84 -21.83
C ASN A 173 14.19 -5.05 -22.67
N GLU A 174 14.10 -6.15 -23.42
CA GLU A 174 12.92 -6.46 -24.23
C GLU A 174 11.68 -6.68 -23.36
N LEU A 175 11.85 -7.38 -22.22
CA LEU A 175 10.78 -7.60 -21.26
C LEU A 175 10.35 -6.28 -20.61
N LYS A 176 11.30 -5.43 -20.21
CA LYS A 176 11.00 -4.10 -19.67
C LYS A 176 10.20 -3.25 -20.65
N ASP A 177 10.60 -3.23 -21.92
CA ASP A 177 9.90 -2.48 -22.96
C ASP A 177 8.56 -3.11 -23.33
N LEU A 178 8.37 -4.41 -23.11
CA LEU A 178 7.09 -5.08 -23.31
C LEU A 178 6.12 -4.71 -22.18
N LEU A 179 6.55 -4.78 -20.93
CA LEU A 179 5.72 -4.44 -19.78
C LEU A 179 5.26 -2.97 -19.80
N ARG A 180 6.02 -2.08 -20.44
CA ARG A 180 5.61 -0.69 -20.70
C ARG A 180 4.43 -0.56 -21.68
N GLN A 181 4.19 -1.55 -22.53
CA GLN A 181 3.12 -1.54 -23.54
C GLN A 181 1.85 -2.25 -23.06
N VAL A 182 1.97 -3.05 -22.00
CA VAL A 182 0.85 -3.77 -21.39
C VAL A 182 0.20 -2.87 -20.35
N SER A 183 -1.14 -2.81 -20.33
CA SER A 183 -1.85 -2.07 -19.30
C SER A 183 -1.76 -2.78 -17.94
N LEU A 184 -1.67 -2.04 -16.84
CA LEU A 184 -1.65 -2.62 -15.50
C LEU A 184 -2.86 -3.53 -15.22
N PRO A 185 -4.10 -3.20 -15.63
CA PRO A 185 -5.24 -4.12 -15.49
C PRO A 185 -5.08 -5.45 -16.23
N ASP A 186 -4.61 -5.41 -17.49
CA ASP A 186 -4.36 -6.66 -18.23
C ASP A 186 -3.27 -7.50 -17.54
N LEU A 187 -2.26 -6.83 -16.98
CA LEU A 187 -1.16 -7.48 -16.27
C LEU A 187 -1.63 -8.12 -14.96
N ALA A 188 -2.47 -7.43 -14.17
CA ALA A 188 -3.06 -7.98 -12.97
C ALA A 188 -3.89 -9.23 -13.27
N GLU A 189 -4.75 -9.15 -14.28
CA GLU A 189 -5.59 -10.29 -14.69
C GLU A 189 -4.75 -11.47 -15.17
N ALA A 190 -3.74 -11.23 -16.01
CA ALA A 190 -2.89 -12.28 -16.55
C ALA A 190 -2.05 -13.00 -15.49
N LEU A 191 -1.74 -12.33 -14.37
CA LEU A 191 -0.85 -12.81 -13.32
C LEU A 191 -1.55 -13.54 -12.17
N LYS A 192 -2.89 -13.51 -12.07
CA LYS A 192 -3.66 -14.17 -11.00
C LYS A 192 -3.39 -15.68 -10.86
N SER A 193 -3.05 -16.37 -11.95
CA SER A 193 -2.80 -17.83 -11.95
C SER A 193 -1.34 -18.21 -12.23
N VAL A 194 -0.41 -17.27 -12.04
CA VAL A 194 0.98 -17.43 -12.45
C VAL A 194 1.88 -17.71 -11.25
N ARG A 195 2.98 -18.43 -11.47
CA ARG A 195 4.01 -18.65 -10.45
C ARG A 195 4.58 -17.34 -9.91
N GLU A 196 4.79 -17.33 -8.59
CA GLU A 196 5.35 -16.21 -7.82
C GLU A 196 6.55 -15.53 -8.51
N LYS A 197 7.50 -16.31 -9.04
CA LYS A 197 8.76 -15.82 -9.63
C LYS A 197 8.52 -14.86 -10.78
N LEU A 198 7.48 -15.09 -11.58
CA LEU A 198 7.15 -14.21 -12.69
C LEU A 198 6.51 -12.91 -12.17
N VAL A 199 5.68 -13.00 -11.14
CA VAL A 199 5.11 -11.83 -10.46
C VAL A 199 6.22 -10.97 -9.87
N ILE A 200 7.22 -11.56 -9.20
CA ILE A 200 8.42 -10.86 -8.67
C ILE A 200 9.11 -10.08 -9.79
N GLN A 201 9.36 -10.79 -10.90
CA GLN A 201 10.08 -10.23 -12.03
C GLN A 201 9.33 -9.03 -12.60
N VAL A 202 8.01 -9.12 -12.74
CA VAL A 202 7.15 -8.04 -13.22
C VAL A 202 7.18 -6.85 -12.25
N LEU A 203 6.99 -7.08 -10.95
CA LEU A 203 7.02 -6.04 -9.93
C LEU A 203 8.36 -5.28 -9.93
N GLY A 204 9.46 -5.97 -10.22
CA GLY A 204 10.79 -5.36 -10.34
C GLY A 204 10.95 -4.37 -11.51
N PHE A 205 10.02 -4.33 -12.46
CA PHE A 205 10.03 -3.37 -13.58
C PHE A 205 9.08 -2.18 -13.38
N LEU A 206 8.18 -2.25 -12.40
CA LEU A 206 7.18 -1.23 -12.12
C LEU A 206 7.71 -0.21 -11.12
N ASP A 207 7.18 1.02 -11.20
CA ASP A 207 7.38 1.99 -10.12
C ASP A 207 6.62 1.55 -8.85
N ARG A 208 6.95 2.17 -7.72
CA ARG A 208 6.39 1.81 -6.42
C ARG A 208 4.86 1.82 -6.38
N GLU A 209 4.21 2.83 -6.95
CA GLU A 209 2.75 2.93 -6.86
C GLU A 209 2.07 1.88 -7.75
N SER A 210 2.60 1.69 -8.96
CA SER A 210 2.15 0.64 -9.88
C SER A 210 2.34 -0.76 -9.29
N SER A 211 3.47 -1.02 -8.62
CA SER A 211 3.74 -2.29 -7.93
C SER A 211 2.73 -2.56 -6.82
N ARG A 212 2.44 -1.57 -5.98
CA ARG A 212 1.47 -1.73 -4.88
C ARG A 212 0.06 -1.92 -5.39
N TRP A 213 -0.31 -1.20 -6.44
CA TRP A 213 -1.60 -1.39 -7.11
C TRP A 213 -1.71 -2.81 -7.66
N LEU A 214 -0.67 -3.31 -8.33
CA LEU A 214 -0.66 -4.68 -8.85
C LEU A 214 -0.73 -5.72 -7.72
N MET A 215 0.03 -5.55 -6.64
CA MET A 215 -0.06 -6.41 -5.45
C MET A 215 -1.48 -6.40 -4.88
N LYS A 216 -2.10 -5.23 -4.72
CA LYS A 216 -3.48 -5.09 -4.24
C LYS A 216 -4.44 -5.91 -5.10
N GLU A 217 -4.39 -5.74 -6.42
CA GLU A 217 -5.30 -6.43 -7.33
C GLU A 217 -5.06 -7.95 -7.38
N LEU A 218 -3.82 -8.41 -7.18
CA LEU A 218 -3.51 -9.83 -7.06
C LEU A 218 -3.97 -10.44 -5.72
N MET A 219 -4.02 -9.65 -4.65
CA MET A 219 -4.54 -10.07 -3.35
C MET A 219 -6.06 -10.04 -3.25
N ARG A 220 -6.76 -9.46 -4.23
CA ARG A 220 -8.24 -9.46 -4.24
C ARG A 220 -8.76 -10.86 -4.54
N SER A 221 -9.64 -11.36 -3.69
CA SER A 221 -10.40 -12.59 -3.96
C SER A 221 -11.31 -12.38 -5.16
N ASP A 222 -11.18 -13.26 -6.16
CA ASP A 222 -12.01 -13.24 -7.36
C ASP A 222 -12.97 -14.43 -7.31
N ASP A 223 -14.15 -14.24 -6.73
CA ASP A 223 -15.18 -15.27 -6.57
C ASP A 223 -16.01 -15.50 -7.86
N SER A 224 -15.54 -15.00 -9.00
CA SER A 224 -16.31 -15.03 -10.25
C SER A 224 -16.12 -16.33 -11.04
N HIS A 225 -17.25 -16.90 -11.50
CA HIS A 225 -17.28 -18.10 -12.36
C HIS A 225 -16.56 -17.92 -13.71
N ASP A 226 -16.35 -16.67 -14.17
CA ASP A 226 -15.70 -16.34 -15.45
C ASP A 226 -14.19 -16.02 -15.32
N SER A 227 -13.61 -16.12 -14.12
CA SER A 227 -12.21 -15.76 -13.85
C SER A 227 -11.21 -16.47 -14.77
N SER A 228 -11.43 -17.75 -15.08
CA SER A 228 -10.51 -18.52 -15.94
C SER A 228 -10.46 -18.03 -17.39
N GLU A 229 -11.59 -17.56 -17.95
CA GLU A 229 -11.62 -17.06 -19.33
C GLU A 229 -10.93 -15.70 -19.45
N LYS A 230 -11.17 -14.80 -18.48
CA LYS A 230 -10.52 -13.48 -18.42
C LYS A 230 -9.01 -13.58 -18.28
N ILE A 231 -8.54 -14.48 -17.41
CA ILE A 231 -7.10 -14.77 -17.26
C ILE A 231 -6.49 -15.21 -18.59
N LYS A 232 -7.14 -16.15 -19.31
CA LYS A 232 -6.64 -16.63 -20.61
C LYS A 232 -6.63 -15.52 -21.67
N GLU A 233 -7.68 -14.71 -21.74
CA GLU A 233 -7.76 -13.58 -22.68
C GLU A 233 -6.63 -12.57 -22.42
N ALA A 234 -6.42 -12.20 -21.16
CA ALA A 234 -5.35 -11.30 -20.75
C ALA A 234 -3.96 -11.87 -21.09
N GLN A 235 -3.73 -13.16 -20.83
CA GLN A 235 -2.48 -13.84 -21.20
C GLN A 235 -2.28 -13.86 -22.72
N LEU A 236 -3.31 -14.15 -23.51
CA LEU A 236 -3.23 -14.14 -24.98
C LEU A 236 -2.93 -12.75 -25.54
N LYS A 237 -3.52 -11.70 -24.96
CA LYS A 237 -3.24 -10.31 -25.34
C LYS A 237 -1.77 -9.97 -25.12
N ILE A 238 -1.19 -10.35 -23.98
CA ILE A 238 0.24 -10.14 -23.71
C ILE A 238 1.09 -10.96 -24.68
N LEU A 239 0.75 -12.23 -24.91
CA LEU A 239 1.48 -13.10 -25.85
C LEU A 239 1.43 -12.57 -27.30
N GLY A 240 0.32 -11.95 -27.72
CA GLY A 240 0.21 -11.27 -29.01
C GLY A 240 1.23 -10.14 -29.16
N ILE A 241 1.38 -9.31 -28.11
CA ILE A 241 2.39 -8.24 -28.08
C ILE A 241 3.81 -8.82 -28.16
N VAL A 242 4.08 -9.92 -27.45
CA VAL A 242 5.37 -10.64 -27.53
C VAL A 242 5.65 -11.10 -28.97
N ALA A 243 4.66 -11.70 -29.62
CA ALA A 243 4.80 -12.25 -30.98
C ALA A 243 5.10 -11.12 -31.99
N SER A 244 4.34 -10.03 -31.97
CA SER A 244 4.57 -8.88 -32.86
C SER A 244 5.96 -8.27 -32.70
N LYS A 245 6.50 -8.19 -31.47
CA LYS A 245 7.88 -7.73 -31.24
C LYS A 245 8.93 -8.68 -31.84
N LYS A 246 8.72 -9.98 -31.75
CA LYS A 246 9.66 -10.96 -32.30
C LYS A 246 9.64 -11.02 -33.82
N GLU A 247 8.49 -10.74 -34.44
CA GLU A 247 8.39 -10.62 -35.90
C GLU A 247 9.11 -9.36 -36.38
N LEU A 248 8.92 -8.22 -35.71
CA LEU A 248 9.66 -6.98 -36.02
C LEU A 248 11.18 -7.15 -35.90
N ASN A 249 11.67 -7.87 -34.89
CA ASN A 249 13.11 -8.14 -34.73
C ASN A 249 13.69 -9.17 -35.72
N ARG A 250 12.85 -9.87 -36.51
CA ARG A 250 13.29 -10.80 -37.56
C ARG A 250 13.37 -10.15 -38.95
N GLU A 251 12.75 -9.00 -39.13
CA GLU A 251 12.74 -8.24 -40.39
C GLU A 251 13.88 -7.22 -40.50
N PHE A 252 14.77 -7.16 -39.50
CA PHE A 252 16.02 -6.38 -39.49
C PHE A 252 17.23 -7.32 -39.31
#